data_AF-A0A2V4PB40-F1
#
_entry.id   AF-A0A2V4PB40-F1
#
_cell.length_a   1.000
_cell.length_b   1.000
_cell.length_c   1.000
_cell.angle_alpha   90.00
_cell.angle_beta   90.00
_cell.angle_gamma   90.00
#
_symmetry.space_group_name_H-M   'P 1'
#
loop_
_entity.id
_entity.type
_entity.pdbx_description
1 polymer ?
#
loop_
_entity_poly.entity_id
_entity_poly.type
_entity_poly.pdbx_seq_one_letter_code
_entity_poly.pdbx_strand_id
1 'polypeptide(L)'
;MGWDSTQVRARVAALAAGDFEQQRFGADRHRYRLREPLSGAAVEEFEHRHGVRLPEAYRRFLTEVADGGAGPEYGVLGLFEEVDEAGVLHGERAEALRPGFLATAFPHTAARLRRDGYAVTGSLVIGEGCCGQFSRLVVTGPSAGQVWLDDQVRGALTPGPDFRDWYLAWLGSG
;
A
#
# COMPACT_ATOMS: atom_id res chain seq x y z
N MET A 1 4.91 13.80 13.07
CA MET A 1 5.81 12.76 13.62
C MET A 1 6.36 11.98 12.42
N GLY A 2 7.67 11.80 12.30
CA GLY A 2 8.31 11.17 11.13
C GLY A 2 8.45 9.66 11.24
N TRP A 3 9.11 9.05 10.25
CA TRP A 3 9.55 7.65 10.31
C TRP A 3 10.90 7.56 11.04
N ASP A 4 11.06 6.52 11.86
CA ASP A 4 12.37 6.10 12.35
C ASP A 4 12.82 4.90 11.50
N SER A 5 13.53 5.18 10.41
CA SER A 5 13.94 4.16 9.45
C SER A 5 14.86 3.10 10.06
N THR A 6 15.69 3.49 11.02
CA THR A 6 16.54 2.57 11.79
C THR A 6 15.68 1.61 12.61
N GLN A 7 14.70 2.13 13.34
CA GLN A 7 13.78 1.30 14.13
C GLN A 7 12.93 0.39 13.24
N VAL A 8 12.44 0.88 12.10
CA VAL A 8 11.67 0.05 11.16
C VAL A 8 12.53 -1.10 10.64
N ARG A 9 13.74 -0.83 10.15
CA ARG A 9 14.67 -1.87 9.66
C ARG A 9 15.00 -2.89 10.75
N ALA A 10 15.25 -2.43 11.98
CA ALA A 10 15.52 -3.31 13.12
C ALA A 10 14.33 -4.23 13.44
N ARG A 11 13.09 -3.71 13.41
CA ARG A 11 11.88 -4.51 13.63
C ARG A 11 11.62 -5.51 12.52
N VAL A 12 11.83 -5.13 11.26
CA VAL A 12 11.72 -6.07 10.12
C VAL A 12 12.76 -7.19 10.27
N ALA A 13 13.99 -6.88 10.67
CA ALA A 13 15.02 -7.88 10.94
C ALA A 13 14.64 -8.80 12.12
N ALA A 14 14.02 -8.26 13.17
CA ALA A 14 13.54 -9.06 14.30
C ALA A 14 12.41 -10.02 13.89
N LEU A 15 11.45 -9.56 13.06
CA LEU A 15 10.42 -10.43 12.49
C LEU A 15 11.04 -11.55 11.63
N ALA A 16 12.01 -11.21 10.79
CA ALA A 16 12.72 -12.20 9.97
C ALA A 16 13.45 -13.27 10.79
N ALA A 17 14.05 -12.86 11.92
CA ALA A 17 14.71 -13.78 12.83
C ALA A 17 13.72 -14.68 13.59
N GLY A 18 12.53 -14.16 13.93
CA GLY A 18 11.47 -14.92 14.60
C GLY A 18 10.72 -15.89 13.68
N ASP A 19 10.75 -15.65 12.37
CA ASP A 19 10.07 -16.46 11.35
C ASP A 19 11.08 -17.03 10.33
N PHE A 20 12.09 -17.73 10.85
CA PHE A 20 13.19 -18.28 10.04
C PHE A 20 12.71 -19.29 8.98
N GLU A 21 11.59 -19.97 9.23
CA GLU A 21 10.94 -20.87 8.27
C GLU A 21 9.95 -20.17 7.33
N GLN A 22 9.75 -18.85 7.46
CA GLN A 22 8.83 -18.05 6.63
C GLN A 22 7.39 -18.61 6.62
N GLN A 23 6.94 -19.12 7.77
CA GLN A 23 5.61 -19.70 7.93
C GLN A 23 4.52 -18.63 8.05
N ARG A 24 4.90 -17.38 8.33
CA ARG A 24 3.96 -16.28 8.39
C ARG A 24 3.38 -16.00 7.00
N PHE A 25 2.07 -15.80 6.93
CA PHE A 25 1.37 -15.58 5.66
C PHE A 25 2.01 -14.45 4.84
N GLY A 26 2.50 -14.78 3.65
CA GLY A 26 3.14 -13.88 2.70
C GLY A 26 4.63 -13.59 2.92
N ALA A 27 5.23 -14.12 4.00
CA ALA A 27 6.67 -13.98 4.27
C ALA A 27 7.53 -14.69 3.21
N ASP A 28 7.03 -15.75 2.59
CA ASP A 28 7.67 -16.45 1.47
C ASP A 28 7.84 -15.56 0.22
N ARG A 29 6.94 -14.58 0.05
CA ARG A 29 6.94 -13.61 -1.06
C ARG A 29 7.88 -12.46 -0.80
N HIS A 30 7.67 -11.67 0.26
CA HIS A 30 8.46 -10.47 0.51
C HIS A 30 9.78 -10.77 1.25
N ARG A 31 9.90 -11.93 1.90
CA ARG A 31 11.13 -12.43 2.58
C ARG A 31 11.75 -11.45 3.57
N TYR A 32 10.91 -10.63 4.19
CA TYR A 32 11.30 -9.52 5.05
C TYR A 32 12.32 -8.55 4.41
N ARG A 33 12.34 -8.43 3.07
CA ARG A 33 13.24 -7.52 2.35
C ARG A 33 12.57 -6.19 2.08
N LEU A 34 13.15 -5.12 2.59
CA LEU A 34 12.79 -3.76 2.21
C LEU A 34 13.53 -3.38 0.92
N ARG A 35 12.83 -2.74 -0.02
CA ARG A 35 13.43 -2.15 -1.22
C ARG A 35 14.18 -0.86 -0.84
N GLU A 36 15.08 -0.41 -1.70
CA GLU A 36 15.77 0.86 -1.46
C GLU A 36 14.77 2.03 -1.50
N PRO A 37 14.95 3.07 -0.66
CA PRO A 37 14.12 4.26 -0.73
C PRO A 37 14.28 4.99 -2.07
N LEU A 38 13.22 5.65 -2.52
CA LEU A 38 13.23 6.51 -3.69
C LEU A 38 13.89 7.86 -3.38
N SER A 39 14.43 8.48 -4.42
CA SER A 39 14.79 9.89 -4.35
C SER A 39 13.53 10.77 -4.28
N GLY A 40 13.66 11.96 -3.68
CA GLY A 40 12.57 12.95 -3.69
C GLY A 40 12.12 13.30 -5.13
N ALA A 41 13.06 13.37 -6.07
CA ALA A 41 12.79 13.65 -7.48
C ALA A 41 11.94 12.56 -8.14
N ALA A 42 12.18 11.27 -7.85
CA ALA A 42 11.38 10.18 -8.39
C ALA A 42 9.94 10.23 -7.86
N VAL A 43 9.75 10.58 -6.58
CA VAL A 43 8.40 10.78 -6.02
C VAL A 43 7.71 12.00 -6.63
N GLU A 44 8.43 13.10 -6.84
CA GLU A 44 7.91 14.30 -7.51
C GLU A 44 7.53 14.03 -8.96
N GLU A 45 8.29 13.21 -9.67
CA GLU A 45 7.95 12.78 -11.03
C GLU A 45 6.63 12.02 -11.04
N PHE A 46 6.43 11.07 -10.12
CA PHE A 46 5.17 10.33 -10.00
C PHE A 46 4.00 11.28 -9.73
N GLU A 47 4.16 12.16 -8.74
CA GLU A 47 3.15 13.16 -8.39
C GLU A 47 2.79 14.09 -9.56
N HIS A 48 3.80 14.55 -10.32
CA HIS A 48 3.60 15.38 -11.50
C HIS A 48 2.87 14.62 -12.60
N ARG A 49 3.30 13.39 -12.90
CA ARG A 49 2.71 12.53 -13.93
C ARG A 49 1.22 12.28 -13.69
N HIS A 50 0.83 12.07 -12.44
CA HIS A 50 -0.54 11.75 -12.07
C HIS A 50 -1.36 12.97 -11.61
N GLY A 51 -0.74 14.15 -11.50
CA GLY A 51 -1.41 15.39 -11.10
C GLY A 51 -1.89 15.38 -9.64
N VAL A 52 -1.12 14.77 -8.73
CA VAL A 52 -1.49 14.57 -7.33
C VAL A 52 -0.37 14.98 -6.36
N ARG A 53 -0.67 14.92 -5.06
CA ARG A 53 0.34 14.87 -3.99
C ARG A 53 0.10 13.60 -3.21
N LEU A 54 1.14 12.81 -2.98
CA LEU A 54 1.02 11.61 -2.17
C LEU A 54 0.80 12.00 -0.70
N PRO A 55 0.02 11.21 0.06
CA PRO A 55 -0.12 11.43 1.50
C PRO A 55 1.23 11.48 2.19
N GLU A 56 1.41 12.44 3.10
CA GLU A 56 2.73 12.76 3.69
C GLU A 56 3.40 11.53 4.33
N ALA A 57 2.65 10.73 5.07
CA ALA A 57 3.14 9.50 5.70
C ALA A 57 3.71 8.50 4.68
N TYR A 58 3.02 8.30 3.55
CA TYR A 58 3.46 7.41 2.48
C TYR A 58 4.63 8.00 1.69
N ARG A 59 4.58 9.30 1.37
CA ARG A 59 5.70 10.00 0.73
C ARG A 59 6.99 9.86 1.51
N ARG A 60 6.97 10.10 2.82
CA ARG A 60 8.15 9.94 3.67
C ARG A 60 8.59 8.49 3.78
N PHE A 61 7.66 7.53 3.82
CA PHE A 61 8.01 6.11 3.79
C PHE A 61 8.84 5.76 2.54
N LEU A 62 8.37 6.21 1.37
CA LEU A 62 9.06 5.99 0.09
C LEU A 62 10.47 6.56 0.08
N THR A 63 10.70 7.74 0.67
CA THR A 63 12.00 8.43 0.60
C THR A 63 12.94 8.12 1.76
N GLU A 64 12.42 7.72 2.92
CA GLU A 64 13.21 7.54 4.15
C GLU A 64 13.35 6.06 4.54
N VAL A 65 12.37 5.22 4.18
CA VAL A 65 12.27 3.82 4.65
C VAL A 65 12.49 2.84 3.50
N ALA A 66 11.61 2.81 2.51
CA ALA A 66 11.67 1.86 1.41
C ALA A 66 10.70 2.21 0.27
N ASP A 67 11.07 1.87 -0.97
CA ASP A 67 10.14 1.74 -2.10
C ASP A 67 9.35 0.42 -2.03
N GLY A 68 8.67 0.15 -0.92
CA GLY A 68 7.96 -1.11 -0.69
C GLY A 68 8.86 -2.28 -0.27
N GLY A 69 8.44 -3.51 -0.59
CA GLY A 69 9.00 -4.75 -0.08
C GLY A 69 8.23 -5.26 1.14
N ALA A 70 8.95 -5.59 2.21
CA ALA A 70 8.38 -6.19 3.42
C ALA A 70 7.22 -5.36 3.99
N GLY A 71 6.13 -6.05 4.33
CA GLY A 71 4.93 -5.42 4.83
C GLY A 71 3.83 -6.46 5.12
N PRO A 72 2.62 -6.01 5.44
CA PRO A 72 1.46 -6.89 5.61
C PRO A 72 1.26 -7.82 4.41
N GLU A 73 0.81 -9.04 4.68
CA GLU A 73 0.47 -10.05 3.66
C GLU A 73 1.61 -10.27 2.65
N TYR A 74 1.39 -10.08 1.35
CA TYR A 74 2.45 -10.24 0.34
C TYR A 74 3.43 -9.07 0.26
N GLY A 75 3.27 -8.05 1.11
CA GLY A 75 4.13 -6.89 1.19
C GLY A 75 3.53 -5.64 0.56
N VAL A 76 4.37 -4.59 0.50
CA VAL A 76 4.03 -3.31 -0.10
C VAL A 76 4.69 -3.22 -1.48
N LEU A 77 3.93 -2.88 -2.50
CA LEU A 77 4.45 -2.67 -3.86
C LEU A 77 5.27 -1.39 -3.92
N GLY A 78 6.41 -1.44 -4.60
CA GLY A 78 7.17 -0.24 -4.93
C GLY A 78 6.39 0.67 -5.85
N LEU A 79 6.64 1.98 -5.84
CA LEU A 79 5.84 2.97 -6.57
C LEU A 79 5.86 2.74 -8.09
N PHE A 80 7.00 2.30 -8.61
CA PHE A 80 7.21 1.99 -10.03
C PHE A 80 7.32 0.49 -10.31
N GLU A 81 6.93 -0.35 -9.35
CA GLU A 81 6.98 -1.80 -9.51
C GLU A 81 6.01 -2.27 -10.60
N GLU A 82 6.56 -3.01 -11.56
CA GLU A 82 5.82 -3.79 -12.56
C GLU A 82 5.29 -5.06 -11.89
N VAL A 83 4.02 -5.36 -12.16
CA VAL A 83 3.32 -6.53 -11.63
C VAL A 83 2.93 -7.46 -12.77
N ASP A 84 2.96 -8.77 -12.49
CA ASP A 84 2.68 -9.83 -13.47
C ASP A 84 1.35 -9.59 -14.20
N GLU A 85 1.41 -9.45 -15.52
CA GLU A 85 0.28 -9.13 -16.41
C GLU A 85 -0.86 -10.16 -16.32
N ALA A 86 -0.56 -11.39 -15.92
CA ALA A 86 -1.57 -12.44 -15.76
C ALA A 86 -2.38 -12.35 -14.45
N GLY A 87 -1.97 -11.49 -13.50
CA GLY A 87 -2.58 -11.38 -12.18
C GLY A 87 -3.71 -10.35 -12.07
N VAL A 88 -4.67 -10.59 -11.18
CA VAL A 88 -5.74 -9.61 -10.87
C VAL A 88 -5.15 -8.29 -10.39
N LEU A 89 -4.06 -8.36 -9.62
CA LEU A 89 -3.29 -7.20 -9.16
C LEU A 89 -2.85 -6.28 -10.31
N HIS A 90 -2.51 -6.83 -11.48
CA HIS A 90 -2.13 -6.03 -12.63
C HIS A 90 -3.27 -5.15 -13.14
N GLY A 91 -4.47 -5.71 -13.27
CA GLY A 91 -5.65 -4.94 -13.67
C GLY A 91 -5.93 -3.78 -12.72
N GLU A 92 -5.90 -4.04 -11.42
CA GLU A 92 -6.16 -3.03 -10.39
C GLU A 92 -5.10 -1.92 -10.37
N ARG A 93 -3.84 -2.30 -10.55
CA ARG A 93 -2.72 -1.35 -10.55
C ARG A 93 -2.69 -0.53 -11.84
N ALA A 94 -2.92 -1.16 -12.99
CA ALA A 94 -3.01 -0.48 -14.28
C ALA A 94 -4.17 0.52 -14.30
N GLU A 95 -5.34 0.14 -13.77
CA GLU A 95 -6.47 1.05 -13.63
C GLU A 95 -6.13 2.25 -12.74
N ALA A 96 -5.51 2.01 -11.58
CA ALA A 96 -5.14 3.06 -10.64
C ALA A 96 -4.16 4.08 -11.24
N LEU A 97 -3.28 3.65 -12.14
CA LEU A 97 -2.26 4.49 -12.77
C LEU A 97 -2.75 5.20 -14.05
N ARG A 98 -4.00 5.02 -14.49
CA ARG A 98 -4.54 5.76 -15.64
C ARG A 98 -4.61 7.27 -15.36
N PRO A 99 -4.43 8.11 -16.40
CA PRO A 99 -4.59 9.57 -16.25
C PRO A 99 -5.93 9.94 -15.61
N GLY A 100 -5.88 10.82 -14.61
CA GLY A 100 -7.06 11.32 -13.90
C GLY A 100 -7.64 10.38 -12.83
N PHE A 101 -7.22 9.11 -12.76
CA PHE A 101 -7.76 8.18 -11.76
C PHE A 101 -7.38 8.60 -10.33
N LEU A 102 -6.08 8.81 -10.06
CA LEU A 102 -5.62 9.26 -8.74
C LEU A 102 -6.04 10.69 -8.40
N ALA A 103 -6.24 11.55 -9.40
CA ALA A 103 -6.68 12.93 -9.19
C ALA A 103 -8.20 13.04 -8.91
N THR A 104 -8.97 12.02 -9.29
CA THR A 104 -10.41 11.96 -8.99
C THR A 104 -10.61 11.51 -7.55
N ALA A 105 -11.37 12.25 -6.76
CA ALA A 105 -11.51 11.96 -5.33
C ALA A 105 -12.11 10.57 -5.05
N PHE A 106 -11.57 9.91 -4.04
CA PHE A 106 -12.15 8.75 -3.39
C PHE A 106 -13.37 9.19 -2.58
N PRO A 107 -14.60 8.73 -2.89
CA PRO A 107 -15.81 9.38 -2.39
C PRO A 107 -16.30 8.84 -1.03
N HIS A 108 -15.54 7.94 -0.39
CA HIS A 108 -16.01 7.20 0.78
C HIS A 108 -15.27 7.60 2.05
N THR A 109 -16.03 7.70 3.15
CA THR A 109 -15.52 7.93 4.52
C THR A 109 -15.99 6.85 5.49
N ALA A 110 -16.80 5.90 5.01
CA ALA A 110 -17.32 4.76 5.75
C ALA A 110 -17.37 3.54 4.83
N ALA A 111 -17.50 2.35 5.41
CA ALA A 111 -17.52 1.08 4.68
C ALA A 111 -18.60 1.04 3.57
N ARG A 112 -18.34 0.25 2.52
CA ARG A 112 -19.24 0.01 1.38
C ARG A 112 -19.32 -1.47 1.05
N LEU A 113 -20.46 -1.88 0.48
CA LEU A 113 -20.69 -3.24 0.00
C LEU A 113 -21.09 -3.21 -1.48
N ARG A 114 -20.71 -4.25 -2.22
CA ARG A 114 -20.84 -4.34 -3.69
C ARG A 114 -22.27 -4.30 -4.19
N ARG A 115 -23.26 -4.56 -3.33
CA ARG A 115 -24.68 -4.46 -3.68
C ARG A 115 -25.03 -3.09 -4.29
N ASP A 116 -24.26 -2.05 -3.96
CA ASP A 116 -24.44 -0.69 -4.44
C ASP A 116 -23.46 -0.28 -5.56
N GLY A 117 -22.45 -1.11 -5.83
CA GLY A 117 -21.22 -0.67 -6.50
C GLY A 117 -20.45 0.36 -5.65
N TYR A 118 -19.13 0.36 -5.73
CA TYR A 118 -18.32 1.40 -5.10
C TYR A 118 -17.22 1.88 -6.04
N ALA A 119 -16.90 3.18 -5.94
CA ALA A 119 -15.82 3.77 -6.72
C ALA A 119 -14.55 3.77 -5.89
N VAL A 120 -13.44 3.38 -6.53
CA VAL A 120 -12.11 3.31 -5.93
C VAL A 120 -11.15 4.36 -6.52
N THR A 121 -11.68 5.33 -7.27
CA THR A 121 -10.91 6.48 -7.77
C THR A 121 -10.19 7.19 -6.64
N GLY A 122 -9.04 7.79 -6.92
CA GLY A 122 -8.28 8.50 -5.90
C GLY A 122 -7.58 7.59 -4.91
N SER A 123 -7.53 6.27 -5.16
CA SER A 123 -6.78 5.31 -4.37
C SER A 123 -5.75 4.56 -5.21
N LEU A 124 -4.62 4.19 -4.61
CA LEU A 124 -3.55 3.41 -5.20
C LEU A 124 -3.51 2.03 -4.54
N VAL A 125 -3.47 0.96 -5.33
CA VAL A 125 -3.20 -0.38 -4.80
C VAL A 125 -1.73 -0.48 -4.41
N ILE A 126 -1.50 -0.65 -3.11
CA ILE A 126 -0.16 -0.72 -2.50
C ILE A 126 0.20 -2.12 -2.05
N GLY A 127 -0.72 -3.09 -2.07
CA GLY A 127 -0.44 -4.47 -1.68
C GLY A 127 -1.60 -5.40 -2.01
N GLU A 128 -1.28 -6.69 -2.14
CA GLU A 128 -2.24 -7.77 -2.36
C GLU A 128 -2.22 -8.72 -1.16
N GLY A 129 -3.41 -9.15 -0.77
CA GLY A 129 -3.67 -10.18 0.23
C GLY A 129 -4.09 -11.50 -0.37
N CYS A 130 -4.56 -12.41 0.48
CA CYS A 130 -5.13 -13.67 -0.01
C CYS A 130 -6.46 -13.43 -0.73
N CYS A 131 -6.76 -14.23 -1.77
CA CYS A 131 -8.11 -14.32 -2.35
C CYS A 131 -8.72 -13.00 -2.86
N GLY A 132 -8.00 -12.19 -3.64
CA GLY A 132 -8.55 -10.98 -4.26
C GLY A 132 -8.84 -9.85 -3.27
N GLN A 133 -8.09 -9.81 -2.19
CA GLN A 133 -8.07 -8.71 -1.23
C GLN A 133 -6.93 -7.74 -1.59
N PHE A 134 -7.22 -6.44 -1.57
CA PHE A 134 -6.23 -5.42 -1.90
C PHE A 134 -6.15 -4.37 -0.81
N SER A 135 -4.93 -4.00 -0.45
CA SER A 135 -4.64 -2.83 0.37
C SER A 135 -4.58 -1.59 -0.53
N ARG A 136 -5.51 -0.66 -0.34
CA ARG A 136 -5.62 0.58 -1.13
C ARG A 136 -5.28 1.80 -0.29
N LEU A 137 -4.22 2.50 -0.65
CA LEU A 137 -3.92 3.81 -0.08
C LEU A 137 -4.79 4.87 -0.74
N VAL A 138 -5.59 5.60 0.03
CA VAL A 138 -6.32 6.76 -0.49
C VAL A 138 -5.33 7.91 -0.69
N VAL A 139 -5.20 8.37 -1.94
CA VAL A 139 -4.33 9.49 -2.35
C VAL A 139 -5.10 10.80 -2.35
N THR A 140 -6.31 10.81 -2.94
CA THR A 140 -7.12 12.03 -3.12
C THR A 140 -8.52 11.80 -2.58
N GLY A 141 -9.03 12.73 -1.76
CA GLY A 141 -10.37 12.68 -1.19
C GLY A 141 -10.40 12.85 0.34
N PRO A 142 -11.58 12.81 0.97
CA PRO A 142 -11.76 13.03 2.42
C PRO A 142 -11.04 12.00 3.30
N SER A 143 -10.69 10.83 2.76
CA SER A 143 -9.98 9.76 3.46
C SER A 143 -8.50 9.66 3.10
N ALA A 144 -7.92 10.68 2.44
CA ALA A 144 -6.52 10.68 2.03
C ALA A 144 -5.56 10.33 3.18
N GLY A 145 -4.60 9.43 2.90
CA GLY A 145 -3.67 8.86 3.87
C GLY A 145 -4.11 7.53 4.48
N GLN A 146 -5.41 7.21 4.46
CA GLN A 146 -5.90 5.94 4.99
C GLN A 146 -5.61 4.77 4.06
N VAL A 147 -5.35 3.60 4.63
CA VAL A 147 -5.27 2.32 3.90
C VAL A 147 -6.58 1.57 4.07
N TRP A 148 -7.32 1.41 2.98
CA TRP A 148 -8.59 0.72 2.93
C TRP A 148 -8.40 -0.71 2.44
N LEU A 149 -9.17 -1.64 3.00
CA LEU A 149 -9.23 -3.02 2.54
C LEU A 149 -10.34 -3.15 1.49
N ASP A 150 -9.96 -3.52 0.28
CA ASP A 150 -10.88 -3.88 -0.81
C ASP A 150 -10.93 -5.41 -0.93
N ASP A 151 -11.93 -6.02 -0.30
CA ASP A 151 -12.22 -7.45 -0.38
C ASP A 151 -13.18 -7.69 -1.54
N GLN A 152 -12.66 -7.99 -2.73
CA GLN A 152 -13.49 -8.12 -3.92
C GLN A 152 -14.34 -9.40 -3.92
N VAL A 153 -13.91 -10.44 -3.21
CA VAL A 153 -14.66 -11.71 -3.08
C VAL A 153 -15.93 -11.50 -2.26
N ARG A 154 -15.84 -10.77 -1.14
CA ARG A 154 -17.02 -10.35 -0.37
C ARG A 154 -17.69 -9.12 -0.96
N GLY A 155 -16.98 -8.44 -1.86
CA GLY A 155 -17.33 -7.14 -2.40
C GLY A 155 -17.53 -6.12 -1.28
N ALA A 156 -16.53 -5.97 -0.42
CA ALA A 156 -16.56 -5.08 0.73
C ALA A 156 -15.36 -4.15 0.71
N LEU A 157 -15.62 -2.85 0.85
CA LEU A 157 -14.60 -1.82 0.94
C LEU A 157 -14.63 -1.25 2.36
N THR A 158 -13.60 -1.51 3.15
CA THR A 158 -13.57 -1.23 4.60
C THR A 158 -12.50 -0.19 4.92
N PRO A 159 -12.81 0.87 5.70
CA PRO A 159 -11.82 1.85 6.11
C PRO A 159 -10.78 1.24 7.05
N GLY A 160 -9.55 1.68 6.91
CA GLY A 160 -8.47 1.38 7.85
C GLY A 160 -7.78 2.66 8.34
N PRO A 161 -6.71 2.52 9.14
CA PRO A 161 -6.00 3.65 9.71
C PRO A 161 -5.14 4.37 8.66
N ASP A 162 -4.47 5.46 9.06
CA ASP A 162 -3.42 6.08 8.26
C ASP A 162 -2.31 5.07 7.92
N PHE A 163 -1.70 5.23 6.74
CA PHE A 163 -0.63 4.36 6.24
C PHE A 163 0.46 4.07 7.27
N ARG A 164 0.89 5.08 8.04
CA ARG A 164 1.93 4.87 9.06
C ARG A 164 1.46 3.91 10.14
N ASP A 165 0.27 4.13 10.67
CA ASP A 165 -0.28 3.32 11.75
C ASP A 165 -0.62 1.90 11.26
N TRP A 166 -1.12 1.77 10.02
CA TRP A 166 -1.33 0.50 9.34
C TRP A 166 -0.04 -0.33 9.29
N TYR A 167 1.06 0.27 8.84
CA TYR A 167 2.33 -0.43 8.70
C TYR A 167 2.99 -0.72 10.06
N LEU A 168 2.92 0.21 11.02
CA LEU A 168 3.44 0.00 12.38
C LEU A 168 2.68 -1.09 13.15
N ALA A 169 1.37 -1.24 12.92
CA ALA A 169 0.58 -2.32 13.48
C ALA A 169 1.10 -3.69 13.02
N TRP A 170 1.47 -3.82 11.75
CA TRP A 170 2.11 -5.04 11.25
C TRP A 170 3.47 -5.30 11.89
N LEU A 171 4.32 -4.27 12.03
CA LEU A 171 5.59 -4.42 12.75
C LEU A 171 5.42 -4.83 14.22
N GLY A 172 4.28 -4.51 14.84
CA GLY A 172 3.95 -4.86 16.23
C GLY A 172 3.27 -6.23 16.38
N SER A 173 2.96 -6.91 15.29
CA SER A 173 2.25 -8.19 15.30
C SER A 173 3.19 -9.40 15.25
N GLY A 174 4.43 -9.23 15.74
CA GLY A 174 5.44 -10.28 15.90
C GLY A 174 5.29 -11.03 17.20
#